data_AF-A0A6B3N7E6-F1
#
_entry.id   AF-A0A6B3N7E6-F1
#
_cell.length_a   1.000
_cell.length_b   1.000
_cell.length_c   1.000
_cell.angle_alpha   90.00
_cell.angle_beta   90.00
_cell.angle_gamma   90.00
#
_symmetry.space_group_name_H-M   'P 1'
#
loop_
_entity.id
_entity.type
_entity.pdbx_description
1 polymer ?
#
loop_
_entity_poly.entity_id
_entity_poly.type
_entity_poly.pdbx_seq_one_letter_code
_entity_poly.pdbx_strand_id
1 'polypeptide(L)'
;GNKGFLAIGDWISSYREELIDLLKPPKNRLPSYSTVRRVLLYINYEEYSMCLAKFFNVQPACGETIGLDGKVLKGSYQIENDNPNSDSHPAIMLVSSYIVERGLILEPFEVDAKTNEIKALPELLKKLALKGVVFAFDAINTQKKLVN
;
A
#
# COMPACT_ATOMS: atom_id res chain seq x y z
N GLY A 1 -13.78 -11.77 10.08
CA GLY A 1 -12.87 -11.06 9.16
C GLY A 1 -12.65 -11.94 7.96
N ASN A 2 -13.23 -11.58 6.82
CA ASN A 2 -13.25 -12.44 5.64
C ASN A 2 -11.82 -12.61 5.10
N LYS A 3 -11.29 -13.84 5.19
CA LYS A 3 -9.96 -14.20 4.73
C LYS A 3 -10.08 -14.80 3.33
N GLY A 4 -9.48 -14.12 2.36
CA GLY A 4 -9.37 -14.61 0.99
C GLY A 4 -10.35 -13.94 0.03
N PHE A 5 -10.10 -14.15 -1.26
CA PHE A 5 -10.73 -13.31 -2.25
C PHE A 5 -12.21 -13.62 -2.60
N LEU A 6 -12.81 -14.56 -1.88
CA LEU A 6 -14.27 -14.63 -1.72
C LEU A 6 -14.86 -13.30 -1.18
N ALA A 7 -14.12 -12.61 -0.30
CA ALA A 7 -14.51 -11.29 0.20
C ALA A 7 -14.69 -10.25 -0.93
N ILE A 8 -13.94 -10.37 -2.02
CA ILE A 8 -14.09 -9.51 -3.21
C ILE A 8 -15.42 -9.81 -3.90
N GLY A 9 -15.81 -11.08 -4.00
CA GLY A 9 -17.10 -11.48 -4.55
C GLY A 9 -18.28 -10.99 -3.71
N ASP A 10 -18.17 -11.10 -2.38
CA ASP A 10 -19.17 -10.59 -1.44
C ASP A 10 -19.31 -9.07 -1.54
N TRP A 11 -18.19 -8.35 -1.66
CA TRP A 11 -18.18 -6.90 -1.86
C TRP A 11 -18.83 -6.50 -3.18
N ILE A 12 -18.46 -7.12 -4.31
CA ILE A 12 -19.09 -6.86 -5.62
C ILE A 12 -20.60 -7.10 -5.57
N SER A 13 -21.03 -8.14 -4.85
CA SER A 13 -22.45 -8.46 -4.71
C SER A 13 -23.18 -7.46 -3.83
N SER A 14 -22.55 -7.01 -2.74
CA SER A 14 -23.13 -6.07 -1.78
C SER A 14 -23.32 -4.67 -2.38
N TYR A 15 -22.38 -4.22 -3.21
CA TYR A 15 -22.39 -2.89 -3.83
C TYR A 15 -22.81 -2.94 -5.32
N ARG A 16 -23.50 -3.99 -5.75
CA ARG A 16 -23.76 -4.27 -7.17
C ARG A 16 -24.43 -3.09 -7.90
N GLU A 17 -25.47 -2.52 -7.31
CA GLU A 17 -26.23 -1.44 -7.94
C GLU A 17 -25.39 -0.17 -8.07
N GLU A 18 -24.74 0.25 -6.97
CA GLU A 18 -23.83 1.40 -6.93
C GLU A 18 -22.68 1.25 -7.94
N LEU A 19 -22.09 0.05 -8.04
CA LEU A 19 -21.00 -0.22 -8.98
C LEU A 19 -21.45 -0.19 -10.44
N ILE A 20 -22.69 -0.63 -10.73
CA ILE A 20 -23.24 -0.55 -12.10
C ILE A 20 -23.52 0.90 -12.47
N ASP A 21 -24.09 1.68 -11.56
CA ASP A 21 -24.35 3.11 -11.79
C ASP A 21 -23.04 3.89 -12.00
N LEU A 22 -22.04 3.61 -11.16
CA LEU A 22 -20.73 4.26 -11.21
C LEU A 22 -19.93 3.89 -12.46
N LEU A 23 -19.78 2.59 -12.75
CA LEU A 23 -18.86 2.10 -13.80
C LEU A 23 -19.53 1.95 -15.17
N LYS A 24 -20.87 1.93 -15.22
CA LYS A 24 -21.67 1.74 -16.43
C LYS A 24 -21.17 0.60 -17.33
N PRO A 25 -20.97 -0.61 -16.77
CA PRO A 25 -20.39 -1.72 -17.52
C PRO A 25 -21.36 -2.21 -18.61
N PRO A 26 -20.85 -2.76 -19.72
CA PRO A 26 -21.70 -3.29 -20.78
C PRO A 26 -22.64 -4.38 -20.22
N LYS A 27 -23.90 -4.32 -20.61
CA LYS A 27 -24.97 -5.24 -20.18
C LYS A 27 -25.22 -5.26 -18.67
N ASN A 28 -24.78 -4.22 -17.93
CA ASN A 28 -24.91 -4.15 -16.46
C ASN A 28 -24.31 -5.38 -15.75
N ARG A 29 -23.20 -5.90 -16.30
CA ARG A 29 -22.51 -7.08 -15.78
C ARG A 29 -21.18 -6.69 -15.15
N LEU A 30 -21.06 -6.94 -13.86
CA LEU A 30 -19.81 -6.82 -13.12
C LEU A 30 -18.96 -8.09 -13.31
N PRO A 31 -17.62 -7.97 -13.27
CA PRO A 31 -16.74 -9.13 -13.33
C PRO A 31 -17.00 -10.07 -12.15
N SER A 32 -16.90 -11.38 -12.41
CA SER A 32 -16.89 -12.35 -11.32
C SER A 32 -15.62 -12.19 -10.47
N TYR A 33 -15.67 -12.65 -9.21
CA TYR A 33 -14.49 -12.71 -8.36
C TYR A 33 -13.30 -13.39 -9.06
N SER A 34 -13.53 -14.53 -9.75
CA SER A 34 -12.47 -15.22 -10.52
C SER A 34 -11.85 -14.35 -11.62
N THR A 35 -12.62 -13.43 -12.20
CA THR A 35 -12.12 -12.48 -13.19
C THR A 35 -11.25 -11.41 -12.53
N VAL A 36 -11.72 -10.81 -11.43
CA VAL A 36 -10.93 -9.84 -10.65
C VAL A 36 -9.63 -10.46 -10.14
N ARG A 37 -9.68 -11.68 -9.60
CA ARG A 37 -8.50 -12.42 -9.17
C ARG A 37 -7.48 -12.59 -10.29
N ARG A 38 -7.91 -13.00 -11.49
CA ARG A 38 -6.99 -13.16 -12.63
C ARG A 38 -6.34 -11.83 -13.00
N VAL A 39 -7.12 -10.74 -13.07
CA VAL A 39 -6.56 -9.42 -13.34
C VAL A 39 -5.51 -9.04 -12.30
N LEU A 40 -5.80 -9.19 -11.01
CA LEU A 40 -4.86 -8.88 -9.93
C LEU A 40 -3.58 -9.73 -9.95
N LEU A 41 -3.61 -10.94 -10.52
CA LEU A 41 -2.43 -11.79 -10.66
C LEU A 41 -1.53 -11.41 -11.84
N TYR A 42 -2.06 -10.73 -12.85
CA TYR A 42 -1.32 -10.36 -14.06
C TYR A 42 -1.05 -8.86 -14.17
N ILE A 43 -1.62 -8.06 -13.29
CA ILE A 43 -1.40 -6.62 -13.29
C ILE A 43 0.03 -6.30 -12.85
N ASN A 44 0.66 -5.34 -13.52
CA ASN A 44 1.91 -4.77 -13.03
C ASN A 44 1.62 -4.03 -11.71
N TYR A 45 2.18 -4.52 -10.60
CA TYR A 45 1.96 -3.98 -9.27
C TYR A 45 2.43 -2.52 -9.16
N GLU A 46 3.55 -2.17 -9.78
CA GLU A 46 4.12 -0.82 -9.71
C GLU A 46 3.18 0.18 -10.40
N GLU A 47 2.76 -0.13 -11.63
CA GLU A 47 1.81 0.70 -12.39
C GLU A 47 0.46 0.81 -11.68
N TYR A 48 -0.03 -0.30 -11.11
CA TYR A 48 -1.26 -0.31 -10.34
C TYR A 48 -1.16 0.60 -9.11
N SER A 49 -0.06 0.50 -8.36
CA SER A 49 0.21 1.35 -7.19
C SER A 49 0.24 2.83 -7.57
N MET A 50 0.94 3.18 -8.65
CA MET A 50 1.01 4.55 -9.17
C MET A 50 -0.38 5.06 -9.58
N CYS A 51 -1.18 4.24 -10.28
CA CYS A 51 -2.53 4.61 -10.68
C CYS A 51 -3.44 4.81 -9.48
N LEU A 52 -3.31 3.96 -8.45
CA LEU A 52 -4.08 4.07 -7.23
C LEU A 52 -3.69 5.34 -6.43
N ALA A 53 -2.40 5.61 -6.30
CA ALA A 53 -1.88 6.82 -5.69
C ALA A 53 -2.38 8.07 -6.42
N LYS A 54 -2.36 8.06 -7.76
CA LYS A 54 -2.89 9.15 -8.59
C LYS A 54 -4.41 9.27 -8.51
N PHE A 55 -5.14 8.16 -8.42
CA PHE A 55 -6.60 8.18 -8.29
C PHE A 55 -7.02 8.91 -7.01
N PHE A 56 -6.32 8.65 -5.90
CA PHE A 56 -6.57 9.37 -4.67
C PHE A 56 -5.93 10.77 -4.65
N ASN A 57 -4.86 11.00 -5.43
CA ASN A 57 -4.04 12.22 -5.51
C ASN A 57 -3.95 12.96 -4.16
N VAL A 58 -3.67 12.22 -3.10
CA VAL A 58 -3.74 12.75 -1.75
C VAL A 58 -2.44 13.47 -1.47
N GLN A 59 -2.51 14.80 -1.42
CA GLN A 59 -1.41 15.60 -0.91
C GLN A 59 -1.73 16.03 0.52
N PRO A 60 -0.80 15.84 1.47
CA PRO A 60 -0.92 16.40 2.80
C PRO A 60 -1.10 17.92 2.76
N ALA A 61 -2.02 18.43 3.58
CA ALA A 61 -2.24 19.85 3.78
C ALA A 61 -1.48 20.35 5.01
N CYS A 62 -1.22 21.66 5.07
CA CYS A 62 -0.65 22.29 6.27
C CYS A 62 -1.57 22.04 7.48
N GLY A 63 -0.98 21.64 8.60
CA GLY A 63 -1.67 21.28 9.83
C GLY A 63 -2.01 19.79 9.96
N GLU A 64 -1.81 18.98 8.91
CA GLU A 64 -2.08 17.54 8.96
C GLU A 64 -0.91 16.72 9.52
N THR A 65 -1.27 15.58 10.10
CA THR A 65 -0.34 14.61 10.65
C THR A 65 -0.17 13.44 9.70
N ILE A 66 1.08 13.15 9.33
CA ILE A 66 1.48 11.99 8.54
C ILE A 66 2.03 10.93 9.50
N GLY A 67 1.24 9.88 9.69
CA GLY A 67 1.67 8.68 10.40
C GLY A 67 2.52 7.79 9.49
N LEU A 68 3.63 7.28 10.01
CA LEU A 68 4.55 6.38 9.33
C LEU A 68 4.63 5.07 10.10
N ASP A 69 4.46 3.95 9.40
CA ASP A 69 4.46 2.62 9.98
C ASP A 69 5.17 1.61 9.06
N GLY A 70 6.23 1.00 9.58
CA GLY A 70 6.97 -0.09 8.94
C GLY A 70 6.33 -1.45 9.21
N LYS A 71 5.85 -2.13 8.17
CA LYS A 71 5.33 -3.50 8.27
C LYS A 71 6.19 -4.48 7.46
N VAL A 72 6.58 -5.57 8.11
CA VAL A 72 7.14 -6.74 7.42
C VAL A 72 6.00 -7.63 6.96
N LEU A 73 5.93 -7.92 5.66
CA LEU A 73 4.86 -8.72 5.10
C LEU A 73 5.05 -10.19 5.50
N LYS A 74 4.17 -10.72 6.35
CA LYS A 74 4.27 -12.10 6.85
C LYS A 74 4.16 -13.10 5.69
N GLY A 75 5.16 -13.98 5.57
CA GLY A 75 5.22 -14.99 4.49
C GLY A 75 5.83 -14.49 3.18
N SER A 76 6.40 -13.29 3.16
CA SER A 76 7.16 -12.76 2.01
C SER A 76 8.62 -13.21 1.98
N TYR A 77 9.08 -14.00 2.95
CA TYR A 77 10.41 -14.59 2.85
C TYR A 77 10.28 -15.83 1.97
N GLN A 78 10.98 -15.85 0.84
CA GLN A 78 10.88 -16.95 -0.13
C GLN A 78 12.26 -17.53 -0.40
N ILE A 79 12.41 -18.83 -0.16
CA ILE A 79 13.60 -19.59 -0.58
C ILE A 79 13.22 -20.34 -1.86
N GLU A 80 14.18 -20.55 -2.76
CA GLU A 80 14.02 -21.26 -4.04
C GLU A 80 13.32 -22.63 -3.89
N ASN A 81 13.57 -23.31 -2.77
CA ASN A 81 12.95 -24.61 -2.44
C ASN A 81 11.45 -24.51 -2.13
N ASP A 82 10.94 -23.33 -1.74
CA ASP A 82 9.53 -23.12 -1.41
C ASP A 82 8.69 -22.88 -2.67
N ASN A 83 9.30 -22.36 -3.75
CA ASN A 83 8.67 -22.17 -5.04
C ASN A 83 9.71 -22.11 -6.16
N PRO A 84 9.87 -23.18 -6.96
CA PRO A 84 10.91 -23.25 -8.01
C PRO A 84 10.66 -22.31 -9.20
N ASN A 85 9.53 -21.59 -9.24
CA ASN A 85 9.21 -20.62 -10.30
C ASN A 85 9.49 -19.16 -9.89
N SER A 86 10.21 -18.93 -8.79
CA SER A 86 10.49 -17.59 -8.29
C SER A 86 11.84 -17.58 -7.58
N ASP A 87 12.64 -16.56 -7.88
CA ASP A 87 13.95 -16.39 -7.26
C ASP A 87 13.80 -16.22 -5.74
N SER A 88 14.80 -16.70 -4.99
CA SER A 88 14.86 -16.49 -3.55
C SER A 88 14.89 -14.99 -3.24
N HIS A 89 14.05 -14.52 -2.32
CA HIS A 89 14.08 -13.13 -1.86
C HIS A 89 13.86 -13.02 -0.35
N PRO A 90 14.53 -12.05 0.30
CA PRO A 90 14.32 -11.76 1.71
C PRO A 90 12.89 -11.27 1.97
N ALA A 91 12.52 -11.23 3.26
CA ALA A 91 11.22 -10.72 3.68
C ALA A 91 11.06 -9.26 3.21
N ILE A 92 9.94 -8.97 2.57
CA ILE A 92 9.60 -7.64 2.07
C ILE A 92 9.17 -6.78 3.24
N MET A 93 9.85 -5.64 3.41
CA MET A 93 9.50 -4.60 4.37
C MET A 93 8.92 -3.40 3.63
N LEU A 94 7.73 -2.98 4.03
CA LEU A 94 7.04 -1.84 3.46
C LEU A 94 6.92 -0.76 4.54
N VAL A 95 7.22 0.49 4.18
CA VAL A 95 6.86 1.64 5.02
C VAL A 95 5.63 2.29 4.42
N SER A 96 4.54 2.23 5.17
CA SER A 96 3.28 2.88 4.80
C SER A 96 3.21 4.26 5.44
N SER A 97 2.73 5.24 4.69
CA SER A 97 2.44 6.58 5.20
C SER A 97 0.94 6.86 5.07
N TYR A 98 0.35 7.52 6.05
CA TYR A 98 -1.08 7.84 6.04
C TYR A 98 -1.36 9.18 6.73
N ILE A 99 -2.37 9.90 6.26
CA ILE A 99 -2.85 11.14 6.86
C ILE A 99 -3.85 10.80 7.94
N VAL A 100 -3.53 11.15 9.19
CA VAL A 100 -4.31 10.78 10.37
C VAL A 100 -5.70 11.38 10.32
N GLU A 101 -5.81 12.67 9.99
CA GLU A 101 -7.06 13.42 10.03
C GLU A 101 -8.09 12.95 8.99
N ARG A 102 -7.60 12.42 7.86
CA ARG A 102 -8.44 11.97 6.74
C ARG A 102 -8.55 10.45 6.62
N GLY A 103 -7.73 9.69 7.34
CA GLY A 103 -7.68 8.23 7.22
C GLY A 103 -7.24 7.73 5.84
N LEU A 104 -6.44 8.53 5.13
CA LEU A 104 -6.00 8.23 3.76
C LEU A 104 -4.56 7.72 3.74
N ILE A 105 -4.32 6.65 2.99
CA ILE A 105 -2.97 6.10 2.78
C ILE A 105 -2.31 6.85 1.61
N LEU A 106 -1.09 7.33 1.82
CA LEU A 106 -0.23 7.89 0.80
C LEU A 106 0.54 6.78 0.06
N GLU A 107 1.23 7.12 -1.03
CA GLU A 107 2.02 6.16 -1.81
C GLU A 107 2.96 5.35 -0.89
N PRO A 108 2.83 4.01 -0.85
CA PRO A 108 3.72 3.17 -0.04
C PRO A 108 5.15 3.23 -0.57
N PHE A 109 6.12 3.26 0.33
CA PHE A 109 7.53 3.25 -0.04
C PHE A 109 8.15 1.90 0.30
N GLU A 110 8.62 1.18 -0.73
CA GLU A 110 9.39 -0.03 -0.54
C GLU A 110 10.79 0.32 -0.03
N VAL A 111 11.21 -0.39 1.02
CA VAL A 111 12.54 -0.22 1.62
C VAL A 111 13.40 -1.38 1.16
N ASP A 112 14.61 -1.06 0.67
CA ASP A 112 15.60 -2.08 0.32
C ASP A 112 15.78 -3.05 1.52
N ALA A 113 15.66 -4.35 1.25
CA ALA A 113 15.68 -5.41 2.25
C ALA A 113 16.96 -5.47 3.10
N LYS A 114 18.05 -4.81 2.66
CA LYS A 114 19.29 -4.65 3.46
C LYS A 114 19.25 -3.49 4.45
N THR A 115 18.18 -2.71 4.44
CA THR A 115 18.04 -1.43 5.12
C THR A 115 16.93 -1.53 6.16
N ASN A 116 17.20 -1.10 7.40
CA ASN A 116 16.20 -1.05 8.45
C ASN A 116 15.33 0.21 8.32
N GLU A 117 14.14 0.20 8.93
CA GLU A 117 13.19 1.31 8.95
C GLU A 117 13.86 2.66 9.30
N ILE A 118 14.75 2.62 10.30
CA ILE A 118 15.56 3.75 10.79
C ILE A 118 16.35 4.45 9.67
N LYS A 119 16.89 3.69 8.70
CA LYS A 119 17.68 4.25 7.58
C LYS A 119 16.82 4.70 6.41
N ALA A 120 15.64 4.11 6.22
CA ALA A 120 14.73 4.46 5.13
C ALA A 120 13.87 5.69 5.44
N LEU A 121 13.58 5.91 6.72
CA LEU A 121 12.76 7.02 7.19
C LEU A 121 13.27 8.40 6.73
N PRO A 122 14.58 8.74 6.79
CA PRO A 122 15.09 10.03 6.34
C PRO A 122 14.86 10.30 4.85
N GLU A 123 15.01 9.29 3.98
CA GLU A 123 14.76 9.45 2.54
C GLU A 123 13.27 9.64 2.25
N LEU A 124 12.43 8.90 2.95
CA LEU A 124 10.98 9.04 2.86
C LEU A 124 10.51 10.41 3.33
N LEU A 125 11.04 10.90 4.46
CA LEU A 125 10.76 12.25 4.97
C LEU A 125 11.17 13.33 3.96
N LYS A 126 12.32 13.17 3.28
CA LYS A 126 12.75 14.12 2.22
C LYS A 126 11.78 14.14 1.04
N LYS A 127 11.24 12.99 0.65
CA LYS A 127 10.24 12.88 -0.44
C LYS A 127 8.89 13.46 -0.05
N LEU A 128 8.49 13.27 1.21
CA LEU A 128 7.23 13.76 1.78
C LEU A 128 7.35 15.16 2.39
N ALA A 129 8.52 15.81 2.32
CA ALA A 129 8.81 17.07 2.99
C ALA A 129 7.93 18.19 2.45
N LEU A 130 6.81 18.41 3.13
CA LEU A 130 5.86 19.48 2.86
C LEU A 130 5.91 20.48 4.02
N LYS A 131 5.81 21.77 3.71
CA LYS A 131 5.82 22.79 4.76
C LYS A 131 4.52 22.70 5.58
N GLY A 132 4.66 22.58 6.89
CA GLY A 132 3.56 22.66 7.84
C GLY A 132 2.85 21.35 8.14
N VAL A 133 3.41 20.19 7.80
CA VAL A 133 2.89 18.88 8.24
C VAL A 133 3.65 18.38 9.47
N VAL A 134 3.00 17.53 10.26
CA VAL A 134 3.61 16.86 11.42
C VAL A 134 3.86 15.40 11.05
N PHE A 135 5.08 14.89 11.24
CA PHE A 135 5.35 13.47 11.08
C PHE A 135 5.27 12.75 12.43
N ALA A 136 4.53 11.64 12.46
CA ALA A 136 4.44 10.74 13.61
C ALA A 136 4.94 9.34 13.23
N PHE A 137 5.78 8.76 14.08
CA PHE A 137 6.36 7.43 13.90
C PHE A 137 6.66 6.82 15.27
N ASP A 138 6.88 5.51 15.29
CA ASP A 138 7.19 4.80 16.52
C ASP A 138 8.46 5.31 17.21
N ALA A 139 8.43 5.25 18.54
CA ALA A 139 9.52 5.73 19.40
C ALA A 139 10.87 5.08 19.06
N ILE A 140 10.87 3.84 18.54
CA ILE A 140 12.10 3.15 18.10
C ILE A 140 12.86 3.91 17.02
N ASN A 141 12.15 4.73 16.24
CA ASN A 141 12.71 5.58 15.18
C ASN A 141 13.20 6.93 15.69
N THR A 142 13.03 7.27 16.97
CA THR A 142 13.52 8.54 17.56
C THR A 142 15.00 8.46 17.95
N GLN A 143 15.88 8.19 16.97
CA GLN A 143 17.31 8.12 17.24
C GLN A 143 17.99 9.49 17.14
N LYS A 144 18.82 9.82 18.15
CA LYS A 144 19.56 11.09 18.26
C LYS A 144 20.47 11.43 17.05
N LYS A 145 20.80 10.45 16.20
CA LYS A 145 21.69 10.60 15.03
C LYS A 145 20.97 10.79 13.68
N LEU A 146 19.64 10.79 13.65
CA LEU A 146 18.88 10.83 12.38
C LEU A 146 18.71 12.23 11.79
N VAL A 147 19.08 13.29 12.53
CA VAL A 147 19.05 14.66 12.05
C VAL A 147 20.47 15.07 11.67
N ASN A 148 20.77 15.02 10.37
CA ASN A 148 21.89 15.72 9.72
C ASN A 148 21.34 16.44 8.49
#